data_AF-Q0UE37-F1
#
_entry.id   AF-Q0UE37-F1
#
_cell.length_a   1.000
_cell.length_b   1.000
_cell.length_c   1.000
_cell.angle_alpha   90.00
_cell.angle_beta   90.00
_cell.angle_gamma   90.00
#
_symmetry.space_group_name_H-M   'P 1'
#
loop_
_entity.id
_entity.type
_entity.pdbx_description
1 polymer ?
#
loop_
_entity_poly.entity_id
_entity_poly.type
_entity_poly.pdbx_seq_one_letter_code
_entity_poly.pdbx_strand_id
1 'polypeptide(L)'
;MKFNIVYFMLPLVVMGALHNHAQVHKRGALANRAVLTEVVTVTEIQTVTVDADGTTMAKVESASESKIESTSPAMSESKSSSAIIPTSSSTSIATTTPSASGSVSDTPYPTLIPIPGSAILKNSCGYPVYIWSTGNPSCEGPEAVAKLIPANGQHVEEMRRCTDGGVAFKLSRTASSAKPMQFEYTIWSDRKTVSYDISYLDCMKNTSGEQDLSECAGHDGGIQAAGGEDCPDYQCFANRWCDQQAYVVAEFGYKSGAPVGGCTVQKGIAFELCASNRAN
;
A
#
# COMPACT_ATOMS: atom_id res chain seq x y z
N MET A 1 17.06 -30.32 70.33
CA MET A 1 16.22 -29.97 69.18
C MET A 1 17.13 -29.74 67.99
N LYS A 2 17.03 -30.56 66.94
CA LYS A 2 17.84 -30.44 65.71
C LYS A 2 16.90 -30.01 64.58
N PHE A 3 17.19 -28.88 63.96
CA PHE A 3 16.48 -28.41 62.76
C PHE A 3 17.21 -28.95 61.52
N ASN A 4 16.50 -29.71 60.69
CA ASN A 4 16.95 -30.05 59.35
C ASN A 4 16.50 -28.95 58.39
N ILE A 5 17.46 -28.26 57.76
CA ILE A 5 17.20 -27.34 56.65
C ILE A 5 17.38 -28.12 55.36
N VAL A 6 16.31 -28.23 54.57
CA VAL A 6 16.32 -28.82 53.24
C VAL A 6 16.50 -27.69 52.23
N TYR A 7 17.63 -27.68 51.53
CA TYR A 7 17.85 -26.79 50.38
C TYR A 7 17.27 -27.43 49.12
N PHE A 8 16.24 -26.82 48.54
CA PHE A 8 15.82 -27.09 47.17
C PHE A 8 16.67 -26.25 46.22
N MET A 9 17.62 -26.88 45.52
CA MET A 9 18.30 -26.28 44.38
C MET A 9 17.39 -26.42 43.16
N LEU A 10 16.90 -25.29 42.62
CA LEU A 10 16.26 -25.23 41.31
C LEU A 10 17.32 -25.34 40.20
N PRO A 11 17.13 -26.17 39.16
CA PRO A 11 17.96 -26.09 37.98
C PRO A 11 17.54 -24.88 37.13
N LEU A 12 18.45 -23.91 37.01
CA LEU A 12 18.40 -22.86 36.00
C LEU A 12 18.64 -23.52 34.63
N VAL A 13 17.56 -23.81 33.91
CA VAL A 13 17.63 -24.20 32.50
C VAL A 13 17.69 -22.91 31.68
N VAL A 14 18.91 -22.49 31.34
CA VAL A 14 19.17 -21.49 30.30
C VAL A 14 19.13 -22.22 28.96
N MET A 15 18.00 -22.20 28.26
CA MET A 15 17.96 -22.57 26.85
C MET A 15 18.43 -21.38 26.01
N GLY A 16 19.76 -21.29 25.84
CA GLY A 16 20.35 -20.53 24.75
C GLY A 16 20.22 -21.33 23.45
N ALA A 17 19.19 -21.06 22.67
CA ALA A 17 19.16 -21.50 21.27
C ALA A 17 19.92 -20.46 20.43
N LEU A 18 21.24 -20.69 20.28
CA LEU A 18 22.01 -20.12 19.18
C LEU A 18 21.45 -20.71 17.87
N HIS A 19 20.50 -20.01 17.26
CA HIS A 19 20.08 -20.29 15.90
C HIS A 19 21.03 -19.60 14.92
N ASN A 20 21.60 -20.41 14.04
CA ASN A 20 22.40 -20.03 12.88
C ASN A 20 21.74 -18.89 12.09
N HIS A 21 22.29 -17.67 12.17
CA HIS A 21 22.09 -16.64 11.16
C HIS A 21 22.99 -16.95 9.95
N ALA A 22 22.59 -17.96 9.18
CA ALA A 22 23.18 -18.26 7.88
C ALA A 22 22.19 -17.86 6.78
N GLN A 23 22.45 -16.70 6.18
CA GLN A 23 22.30 -16.46 4.73
C GLN A 23 20.96 -16.90 4.10
N VAL A 24 19.90 -16.11 4.30
CA VAL A 24 18.85 -15.92 3.28
C VAL A 24 18.71 -14.42 3.03
N HIS A 25 19.80 -13.81 2.54
CA HIS A 25 19.74 -12.55 1.82
C HIS A 25 19.77 -12.88 0.33
N LYS A 26 18.61 -12.93 -0.32
CA LYS A 26 18.47 -12.52 -1.72
C LYS A 26 17.00 -12.50 -2.14
N ARG A 27 16.59 -11.29 -2.57
CA ARG A 27 15.40 -10.93 -3.35
C ARG A 27 14.15 -10.58 -2.52
N GLY A 28 14.00 -9.29 -2.28
CA GLY A 28 12.77 -8.70 -1.73
C GLY A 28 12.66 -7.19 -1.97
N ALA A 29 13.77 -6.50 -2.25
CA ALA A 29 13.78 -5.09 -2.63
C ALA A 29 14.71 -4.91 -3.84
N LEU A 30 14.28 -4.12 -4.83
CA LEU A 30 14.82 -3.99 -6.20
C LEU A 30 14.27 -4.97 -7.24
N ALA A 31 12.95 -5.12 -7.31
CA ALA A 31 12.31 -5.32 -8.61
C ALA A 31 12.25 -3.95 -9.31
N ASN A 32 13.40 -3.52 -9.83
CA ASN A 32 13.42 -2.58 -10.93
C ASN A 32 12.52 -3.14 -12.03
N ARG A 33 11.59 -2.30 -12.45
CA ARG A 33 10.79 -2.32 -13.67
C ARG A 33 11.54 -2.94 -14.86
N ALA A 34 11.60 -4.26 -14.92
CA ALA A 34 11.81 -4.97 -16.16
C ALA A 34 10.46 -4.98 -16.85
N VAL A 35 10.28 -4.05 -17.80
CA VAL A 35 9.28 -4.23 -18.84
C VAL A 35 9.68 -5.53 -19.54
N LEU A 36 9.04 -6.63 -19.17
CA LEU A 36 9.01 -7.83 -19.97
C LEU A 36 8.22 -7.43 -21.23
N THR A 37 8.95 -6.98 -22.24
CA THR A 37 8.43 -6.95 -23.59
C THR A 37 8.29 -8.42 -24.00
N GLU A 38 7.16 -9.02 -23.67
CA GLU A 38 6.77 -10.26 -24.30
C GLU A 38 6.51 -9.89 -25.77
N VAL A 39 7.51 -10.16 -26.62
CA VAL A 39 7.31 -10.15 -28.06
C VAL A 39 6.44 -11.36 -28.34
N VAL A 40 5.11 -11.14 -28.28
CA VAL A 40 4.15 -12.08 -28.81
C VAL A 40 4.35 -12.08 -30.32
N THR A 41 5.12 -13.04 -30.81
CA THR A 41 5.20 -13.34 -32.24
C THR A 41 3.84 -13.90 -32.65
N VAL A 42 2.93 -13.01 -33.06
CA VAL A 42 1.67 -13.40 -33.70
C VAL A 42 2.04 -14.04 -35.03
N THR A 43 2.08 -15.37 -35.05
CA THR A 43 2.56 -16.11 -36.22
C THR A 43 1.42 -16.34 -37.23
N GLU A 44 0.18 -15.99 -36.91
CA GLU A 44 -0.91 -16.06 -37.89
C GLU A 44 -2.11 -15.22 -37.43
N ILE A 45 -2.52 -14.26 -38.27
CA ILE A 45 -3.85 -13.64 -38.16
C ILE A 45 -4.71 -14.34 -39.19
N GLN A 46 -5.55 -15.29 -38.75
CA GLN A 46 -6.58 -15.86 -39.61
C GLN A 46 -7.83 -15.01 -39.54
N THR A 47 -8.09 -14.25 -40.60
CA THR A 47 -9.35 -13.55 -40.79
C THR A 47 -10.34 -14.51 -41.43
N VAL A 48 -11.31 -15.00 -40.64
CA VAL A 48 -12.42 -15.81 -41.16
C VAL A 48 -13.59 -14.88 -41.44
N THR A 49 -13.85 -14.60 -42.71
CA THR A 49 -15.07 -13.91 -43.14
C THR A 49 -16.17 -14.95 -43.29
N VAL A 50 -17.29 -14.76 -42.59
CA VAL A 50 -18.46 -15.65 -42.66
C VAL A 50 -19.57 -14.91 -43.39
N ASP A 51 -19.93 -15.38 -44.58
CA ASP A 51 -21.10 -14.90 -45.31
C ASP A 51 -22.39 -15.52 -44.73
N ALA A 52 -23.51 -14.80 -44.84
CA ALA A 52 -24.78 -15.14 -44.22
C ALA A 52 -25.42 -16.47 -44.67
N ASP A 53 -24.87 -17.14 -45.68
CA ASP A 53 -25.36 -18.42 -46.24
C ASP A 53 -24.61 -19.67 -45.74
N GLY A 54 -23.75 -19.54 -44.72
CA GLY A 54 -23.31 -20.69 -43.90
C GLY A 54 -22.43 -21.74 -44.58
N THR A 55 -21.75 -21.42 -45.69
CA THR A 55 -20.82 -22.35 -46.36
C THR A 55 -19.36 -21.92 -46.13
N THR A 56 -18.57 -22.77 -45.48
CA THR A 56 -17.14 -22.51 -45.20
C THR A 56 -16.23 -23.12 -46.27
N MET A 57 -15.35 -22.31 -46.85
CA MET A 57 -14.24 -22.74 -47.70
C MET A 57 -12.95 -22.09 -47.19
N ALA A 58 -12.02 -22.90 -46.66
CA ALA A 58 -10.72 -22.42 -46.21
C ALA A 58 -9.75 -22.37 -47.41
N LYS A 59 -9.26 -21.18 -47.76
CA LYS A 59 -8.16 -20.97 -48.70
C LYS A 59 -6.98 -20.37 -47.95
N VAL A 60 -5.84 -21.06 -47.97
CA VAL A 60 -4.59 -20.62 -47.33
C VAL A 60 -3.72 -19.94 -48.41
N GLU A 61 -3.46 -18.65 -48.25
CA GLU A 61 -2.47 -17.91 -49.04
C GLU A 61 -1.46 -17.26 -48.09
N SER A 62 -0.17 -17.57 -48.26
CA SER A 62 0.92 -16.98 -47.48
C SER A 62 1.35 -15.63 -48.10
N ALA A 63 1.39 -14.57 -47.30
CA ALA A 63 1.87 -13.26 -47.73
C ALA A 63 3.30 -12.98 -47.25
N SER A 64 4.12 -12.49 -48.17
CA SER A 64 5.49 -12.00 -48.00
C SER A 64 5.53 -10.57 -47.44
N GLU A 65 6.58 -10.28 -46.67
CA GLU A 65 6.89 -8.99 -46.03
C GLU A 65 6.82 -7.78 -46.98
N SER A 66 6.22 -6.68 -46.51
CA SER A 66 6.39 -5.36 -47.11
C SER A 66 6.74 -4.32 -46.05
N LYS A 67 7.75 -3.52 -46.39
CA LYS A 67 8.43 -2.49 -45.61
C LYS A 67 7.62 -1.20 -45.66
N ILE A 68 7.20 -0.66 -44.51
CA ILE A 68 6.46 0.60 -44.42
C ILE A 68 7.45 1.75 -44.15
N GLU A 69 7.48 2.70 -45.09
CA GLU A 69 8.20 3.97 -45.03
C GLU A 69 7.26 5.05 -44.47
N SER A 70 7.74 5.83 -43.49
CA SER A 70 6.96 6.82 -42.74
C SER A 70 7.17 8.22 -43.33
N THR A 71 6.09 8.83 -43.81
CA THR A 71 6.07 10.19 -44.37
C THR A 71 5.20 11.09 -43.50
N SER A 72 5.80 12.12 -42.91
CA SER A 72 5.12 13.18 -42.15
C SER A 72 4.48 14.22 -43.08
N PRO A 73 3.28 14.76 -42.78
CA PRO A 73 2.82 16.01 -43.38
C PRO A 73 3.03 17.23 -42.46
N ALA A 74 3.40 18.32 -43.13
CA ALA A 74 3.70 19.63 -42.60
C ALA A 74 2.45 20.50 -42.32
N MET A 75 2.73 21.61 -41.62
CA MET A 75 1.87 22.66 -41.08
C MET A 75 0.95 23.34 -42.10
N SER A 76 -0.15 23.92 -41.60
CA SER A 76 -0.82 25.05 -42.25
C SER A 76 -1.18 26.13 -41.22
N GLU A 77 -0.79 27.35 -41.58
CA GLU A 77 -0.99 28.61 -40.87
C GLU A 77 -2.45 29.08 -40.94
N SER A 78 -2.94 29.77 -39.91
CA SER A 78 -4.04 30.72 -40.07
C SER A 78 -3.83 31.97 -39.22
N LYS A 79 -4.16 33.10 -39.83
CA LYS A 79 -3.85 34.49 -39.44
C LYS A 79 -4.90 35.08 -38.49
N SER A 80 -4.38 35.83 -37.52
CA SER A 80 -4.73 37.22 -37.14
C SER A 80 -6.21 37.64 -37.11
N SER A 81 -6.66 38.09 -35.93
CA SER A 81 -7.29 39.41 -35.78
C SER A 81 -7.31 39.91 -34.33
N SER A 82 -6.85 41.16 -34.18
CA SER A 82 -6.79 41.97 -32.96
C SER A 82 -8.16 42.43 -32.48
N ALA A 83 -8.36 42.50 -31.17
CA ALA A 83 -9.24 43.50 -30.55
C ALA A 83 -8.91 43.75 -29.06
N ILE A 84 -8.37 44.96 -28.82
CA ILE A 84 -8.72 45.96 -27.79
C ILE A 84 -8.82 45.52 -26.31
N ILE A 85 -7.91 46.11 -25.53
CA ILE A 85 -7.77 46.15 -24.08
C ILE A 85 -8.86 47.02 -23.44
N PRO A 86 -9.40 46.62 -22.26
CA PRO A 86 -9.67 47.59 -21.21
C PRO A 86 -8.90 47.25 -19.93
N THR A 87 -8.05 48.18 -19.55
CA THR A 87 -7.39 48.30 -18.25
C THR A 87 -8.44 48.52 -17.17
N SER A 88 -8.47 47.67 -16.15
CA SER A 88 -9.22 47.93 -14.92
C SER A 88 -8.51 47.31 -13.72
N SER A 89 -7.97 48.21 -12.90
CA SER A 89 -8.03 48.20 -11.43
C SER A 89 -7.53 46.95 -10.72
N SER A 90 -6.26 47.02 -10.33
CA SER A 90 -5.62 46.22 -9.30
C SER A 90 -6.33 46.35 -7.94
N THR A 91 -7.20 45.39 -7.64
CA THR A 91 -7.65 45.13 -6.27
C THR A 91 -6.67 44.13 -5.66
N SER A 92 -5.85 44.60 -4.73
CA SER A 92 -4.99 43.80 -3.87
C SER A 92 -5.84 42.83 -3.05
N ILE A 93 -5.94 41.59 -3.52
CA ILE A 93 -6.48 40.46 -2.75
C ILE A 93 -5.43 40.17 -1.67
N ALA A 94 -5.77 40.50 -0.43
CA ALA A 94 -5.02 40.12 0.73
C ALA A 94 -4.88 38.59 0.72
N THR A 95 -3.65 38.12 0.53
CA THR A 95 -3.23 36.75 0.79
C THR A 95 -3.41 36.50 2.28
N THR A 96 -4.59 36.05 2.67
CA THR A 96 -4.81 35.47 3.99
C THR A 96 -4.09 34.14 4.00
N THR A 97 -2.84 34.17 4.46
CA THR A 97 -2.12 32.98 4.91
C THR A 97 -3.03 32.26 5.90
N PRO A 98 -3.50 31.03 5.62
CA PRO A 98 -4.20 30.27 6.64
C PRO A 98 -3.18 29.91 7.71
N SER A 99 -3.17 30.68 8.79
CA SER A 99 -2.57 30.30 10.07
C SER A 99 -3.32 29.07 10.58
N ALA A 100 -2.94 27.90 10.09
CA ALA A 100 -3.29 26.61 10.67
C ALA A 100 -2.48 26.41 11.96
N SER A 101 -2.72 27.26 12.96
CA SER A 101 -2.34 27.03 14.36
C SER A 101 -3.53 26.43 15.10
N GLY A 102 -4.25 25.50 14.45
CA GLY A 102 -5.17 24.62 15.16
C GLY A 102 -4.32 23.69 16.01
N SER A 103 -4.50 23.72 17.33
CA SER A 103 -3.88 22.78 18.25
C SER A 103 -4.23 21.35 17.79
N VAL A 104 -3.26 20.65 17.21
CA VAL A 104 -3.44 19.26 16.78
C VAL A 104 -3.63 18.42 18.05
N SER A 105 -4.85 17.94 18.27
CA SER A 105 -5.20 17.13 19.45
C SER A 105 -4.40 15.83 19.44
N ASP A 106 -3.64 15.59 20.52
CA ASP A 106 -2.88 14.36 20.76
C ASP A 106 -3.69 13.26 21.45
N THR A 107 -5.01 13.33 21.29
CA THR A 107 -5.90 12.34 21.87
C THR A 107 -5.82 11.07 21.02
N PRO A 108 -5.46 9.92 21.60
CA PRO A 108 -5.49 8.65 20.87
C PRO A 108 -6.85 8.43 20.20
N TYR A 109 -6.82 7.90 19.00
CA TYR A 109 -8.02 7.48 18.28
C TYR A 109 -8.66 6.31 19.01
N PRO A 110 -10.01 6.20 19.00
CA PRO A 110 -10.66 4.95 19.38
C PRO A 110 -10.06 3.82 18.54
N THR A 111 -9.56 2.76 19.19
CA THR A 111 -9.02 1.59 18.49
C THR A 111 -10.07 0.99 17.57
N LEU A 112 -9.71 0.72 16.32
CA LEU A 112 -10.57 -0.01 15.38
C LEU A 112 -10.60 -1.49 15.78
N ILE A 113 -11.79 -2.04 16.02
CA ILE A 113 -11.96 -3.45 16.42
C ILE A 113 -11.85 -4.35 15.17
N PRO A 114 -10.88 -5.29 15.12
CA PRO A 114 -10.77 -6.21 13.99
C PRO A 114 -11.88 -7.26 13.96
N ILE A 115 -12.06 -7.85 12.78
CA ILE A 115 -12.92 -9.02 12.56
C ILE A 115 -12.03 -10.26 12.64
N PRO A 116 -12.38 -11.26 13.46
CA PRO A 116 -11.66 -12.53 13.55
C PRO A 116 -11.29 -13.12 12.18
N GLY A 117 -10.02 -13.51 12.00
CA GLY A 117 -9.53 -14.14 10.77
C GLY A 117 -9.41 -13.21 9.55
N SER A 118 -9.72 -11.92 9.68
CA SER A 118 -9.77 -10.98 8.56
C SER A 118 -8.73 -9.87 8.68
N ALA A 119 -8.33 -9.34 7.53
CA ALA A 119 -7.67 -8.05 7.41
C ALA A 119 -8.69 -7.02 6.93
N ILE A 120 -8.83 -5.92 7.67
CA ILE A 120 -9.79 -4.86 7.36
C ILE A 120 -9.03 -3.58 7.03
N LEU A 121 -9.52 -2.86 6.04
CA LEU A 121 -9.20 -1.46 5.86
C LEU A 121 -10.48 -0.62 5.95
N LYS A 122 -10.52 0.28 6.93
CA LYS A 122 -11.55 1.31 7.06
C LYS A 122 -11.08 2.60 6.40
N ASN A 123 -11.88 3.15 5.49
CA ASN A 123 -11.67 4.49 4.97
C ASN A 123 -12.58 5.47 5.73
N SER A 124 -12.08 6.10 6.79
CA SER A 124 -12.84 7.13 7.51
C SER A 124 -12.62 8.53 6.94
N CYS A 125 -11.99 8.63 5.76
CA CYS A 125 -11.82 9.90 5.06
C CYS A 125 -13.13 10.36 4.41
N GLY A 126 -13.26 11.68 4.23
CA GLY A 126 -14.34 12.31 3.46
C GLY A 126 -14.22 12.13 1.94
N TYR A 127 -13.27 11.33 1.47
CA TYR A 127 -12.99 11.07 0.06
C TYR A 127 -12.80 9.56 -0.18
N PRO A 128 -13.07 9.08 -1.41
CA PRO A 128 -12.79 7.69 -1.75
C PRO A 128 -11.29 7.45 -1.94
N VAL A 129 -10.87 6.19 -1.77
CA VAL A 129 -9.51 5.74 -2.04
C VAL A 129 -9.52 4.49 -2.90
N TYR A 130 -8.44 4.24 -3.62
CA TYR A 130 -8.22 3.00 -4.36
C TYR A 130 -7.31 2.09 -3.53
N ILE A 131 -7.67 0.81 -3.45
CA ILE A 131 -6.84 -0.23 -2.83
C ILE A 131 -6.32 -1.22 -3.87
N TRP A 132 -5.05 -1.58 -3.71
CA TRP A 132 -4.51 -2.83 -4.22
C TRP A 132 -4.14 -3.70 -3.02
N SER A 133 -4.69 -4.92 -2.97
CA SER A 133 -4.28 -5.96 -2.02
C SER A 133 -3.33 -6.89 -2.78
N THR A 134 -2.03 -6.62 -2.68
CA THR A 134 -0.98 -7.32 -3.43
C THR A 134 -0.19 -8.21 -2.50
N GLY A 135 0.09 -9.44 -2.93
CA GLY A 135 0.97 -10.34 -2.20
C GLY A 135 2.11 -10.86 -3.08
N ASN A 136 2.98 -11.67 -2.48
CA ASN A 136 3.84 -12.57 -3.24
C ASN A 136 2.97 -13.54 -4.09
N PRO A 137 3.43 -14.01 -5.27
CA PRO A 137 2.68 -15.00 -6.06
C PRO A 137 2.32 -16.30 -5.32
N SER A 138 2.99 -16.59 -4.21
CA SER A 138 2.70 -17.73 -3.34
C SER A 138 1.55 -17.50 -2.34
N CYS A 139 0.97 -16.30 -2.31
CA CYS A 139 -0.16 -16.00 -1.45
C CYS A 139 -1.44 -16.71 -1.93
N GLU A 140 -2.12 -17.38 -1.01
CA GLU A 140 -3.43 -17.99 -1.21
C GLU A 140 -4.53 -16.91 -1.28
N GLY A 141 -5.58 -17.14 -2.07
CA GLY A 141 -6.77 -16.30 -2.10
C GLY A 141 -6.74 -15.15 -3.12
N PRO A 142 -7.86 -14.42 -3.28
CA PRO A 142 -8.00 -13.41 -4.31
C PRO A 142 -7.25 -12.12 -3.96
N GLU A 143 -6.71 -11.47 -4.99
CA GLU A 143 -6.18 -10.10 -4.88
C GLU A 143 -7.28 -9.06 -5.12
N ALA A 144 -7.03 -7.84 -4.66
CA ALA A 144 -7.78 -6.67 -5.09
C ALA A 144 -6.88 -5.79 -5.95
N VAL A 145 -7.36 -5.38 -7.13
CA VAL A 145 -6.61 -4.53 -8.05
C VAL A 145 -7.42 -3.25 -8.29
N ALA A 146 -6.89 -2.10 -7.86
CA ALA A 146 -7.50 -0.79 -8.03
C ALA A 146 -8.98 -0.73 -7.61
N LYS A 147 -9.35 -1.44 -6.54
CA LYS A 147 -10.73 -1.44 -6.05
C LYS A 147 -11.02 -0.10 -5.38
N LEU A 148 -12.12 0.55 -5.74
CA LEU A 148 -12.56 1.79 -5.10
C LEU A 148 -13.21 1.48 -3.75
N ILE A 149 -12.71 2.11 -2.68
CA ILE A 149 -13.34 2.15 -1.37
C ILE A 149 -13.97 3.54 -1.23
N PRO A 150 -15.31 3.65 -1.13
CA PRO A 150 -15.96 4.95 -0.99
C PRO A 150 -15.55 5.64 0.32
N ALA A 151 -15.79 6.95 0.40
CA ALA A 151 -15.70 7.69 1.67
C ALA A 151 -16.54 6.99 2.75
N ASN A 152 -16.01 6.86 3.97
CA ASN A 152 -16.61 6.11 5.07
C ASN A 152 -16.83 4.61 4.81
N GLY A 153 -16.34 4.08 3.68
CA GLY A 153 -16.43 2.68 3.30
C GLY A 153 -15.39 1.80 3.98
N GLN A 154 -15.40 0.52 3.66
CA GLN A 154 -14.39 -0.43 4.12
C GLN A 154 -14.10 -1.50 3.07
N HIS A 155 -12.89 -2.04 3.12
CA HIS A 155 -12.51 -3.29 2.47
C HIS A 155 -12.25 -4.34 3.54
N VAL A 156 -12.73 -5.56 3.31
CA VAL A 156 -12.53 -6.70 4.20
C VAL A 156 -12.12 -7.88 3.33
N GLU A 157 -11.05 -8.56 3.71
CA GLU A 157 -10.66 -9.84 3.13
C GLU A 157 -10.25 -10.83 4.23
N GLU A 158 -10.39 -12.12 3.95
CA GLU A 158 -9.74 -13.14 4.77
C GLU A 158 -8.21 -12.93 4.70
N MET A 159 -7.52 -13.03 5.83
CA MET A 159 -6.06 -12.90 5.81
C MET A 159 -5.44 -14.02 4.97
N ARG A 160 -4.68 -13.61 3.96
CA ARG A 160 -4.05 -14.53 3.01
C ARG A 160 -2.78 -15.12 3.60
N ARG A 161 -2.58 -16.41 3.34
CA ARG A 161 -1.37 -17.13 3.72
C ARG A 161 -0.40 -17.12 2.54
N CYS A 162 0.84 -16.79 2.79
CA CYS A 162 1.89 -16.80 1.77
C CYS A 162 3.00 -17.73 2.24
N THR A 163 3.59 -18.52 1.33
CA THR A 163 4.78 -19.30 1.69
C THR A 163 6.06 -18.46 1.67
N ASP A 164 6.00 -17.30 1.03
CA ASP A 164 7.08 -16.32 0.93
C ASP A 164 6.48 -14.90 1.02
N GLY A 165 7.11 -14.02 1.80
CA GLY A 165 6.65 -12.65 2.04
C GLY A 165 5.29 -12.55 2.74
N GLY A 166 4.59 -11.45 2.46
CA GLY A 166 3.28 -11.13 3.02
C GLY A 166 2.35 -10.44 2.01
N VAL A 167 1.33 -9.77 2.54
CA VAL A 167 0.37 -8.96 1.79
C VAL A 167 0.55 -7.50 2.16
N ALA A 168 0.49 -6.64 1.16
CA ALA A 168 0.40 -5.19 1.32
C ALA A 168 -0.93 -4.67 0.78
N PHE A 169 -1.66 -3.93 1.61
CA PHE A 169 -2.66 -2.99 1.15
C PHE A 169 -1.95 -1.71 0.73
N LYS A 170 -1.97 -1.43 -0.57
CA LYS A 170 -1.43 -0.20 -1.16
C LYS A 170 -2.59 0.75 -1.47
N LEU A 171 -2.57 1.96 -0.92
CA LEU A 171 -3.69 2.90 -0.95
C LEU A 171 -3.33 4.21 -1.63
N SER A 172 -4.21 4.69 -2.50
CA SER A 172 -4.02 5.95 -3.22
C SER A 172 -5.33 6.72 -3.32
N ARG A 173 -5.22 8.06 -3.35
CA ARG A 173 -6.36 8.95 -3.65
C ARG A 173 -6.74 8.92 -5.13
N THR A 174 -5.91 8.33 -5.98
CA THR A 174 -6.12 8.22 -7.43
C THR A 174 -6.08 6.76 -7.86
N ALA A 175 -6.52 6.46 -9.08
CA ALA A 175 -6.44 5.10 -9.64
C ALA A 175 -5.00 4.66 -9.98
N SER A 176 -3.97 5.36 -9.49
CA SER A 176 -2.56 5.03 -9.64
C SER A 176 -1.96 4.51 -8.34
N SER A 177 -1.20 3.41 -8.43
CA SER A 177 -0.43 2.81 -7.34
C SER A 177 1.02 3.31 -7.27
N ALA A 178 1.33 4.46 -7.88
CA ALA A 178 2.72 4.94 -8.00
C ALA A 178 3.33 5.44 -6.68
N LYS A 179 2.52 5.98 -5.76
CA LYS A 179 2.95 6.49 -4.45
C LYS A 179 1.96 6.10 -3.34
N PRO A 180 1.82 4.80 -3.04
CA PRO A 180 0.78 4.34 -2.15
C PRO A 180 1.17 4.52 -0.68
N MET A 181 0.18 4.81 0.15
CA MET A 181 0.24 4.48 1.58
C MET A 181 0.18 2.96 1.73
N GLN A 182 0.97 2.36 2.63
CA GLN A 182 1.04 0.90 2.75
C GLN A 182 0.70 0.41 4.16
N PHE A 183 -0.15 -0.62 4.21
CA PHE A 183 -0.34 -1.45 5.39
C PHE A 183 0.06 -2.87 5.04
N GLU A 184 0.94 -3.45 5.82
CA GLU A 184 1.49 -4.76 5.51
C GLU A 184 1.07 -5.76 6.58
N TYR A 185 0.85 -7.01 6.17
CA TYR A 185 0.69 -8.11 7.10
C TYR A 185 1.31 -9.40 6.57
N THR A 186 1.77 -10.25 7.47
CA THR A 186 2.33 -11.56 7.15
C THR A 186 1.81 -12.59 8.12
N ILE A 187 1.17 -13.65 7.61
CA ILE A 187 0.91 -14.85 8.41
C ILE A 187 2.19 -15.68 8.44
N TRP A 188 2.66 -16.00 9.65
CA TRP A 188 3.89 -16.74 9.87
C TRP A 188 3.72 -18.22 9.50
N SER A 189 4.83 -18.94 9.39
CA SER A 189 4.84 -20.37 9.03
C SER A 189 4.07 -21.27 10.01
N ASP A 190 3.87 -20.83 11.24
CA ASP A 190 3.04 -21.50 12.25
C ASP A 190 1.52 -21.43 11.97
N ARG A 191 1.11 -20.60 10.99
CA ARG A 191 -0.27 -20.33 10.55
C ARG A 191 -1.18 -19.76 11.63
N LYS A 192 -0.61 -19.32 12.75
CA LYS A 192 -1.33 -18.82 13.93
C LYS A 192 -0.94 -17.40 14.25
N THR A 193 0.29 -17.02 13.95
CA THR A 193 0.82 -15.69 14.19
C THR A 193 0.68 -14.84 12.94
N VAL A 194 0.24 -13.60 13.12
CA VAL A 194 0.24 -12.56 12.10
C VAL A 194 1.07 -11.38 12.61
N SER A 195 1.98 -10.89 11.78
CA SER A 195 2.61 -9.58 11.98
C SER A 195 1.96 -8.54 11.08
N TYR A 196 1.95 -7.28 11.52
CA TYR A 196 1.40 -6.16 10.76
C TYR A 196 2.10 -4.85 11.10
N ASP A 197 2.09 -3.91 10.16
CA ASP A 197 2.72 -2.61 10.35
C ASP A 197 2.12 -1.52 9.42
N ILE A 198 2.56 -0.29 9.67
CA ILE A 198 2.24 0.90 8.89
C ILE A 198 3.52 1.32 8.15
N SER A 199 3.43 1.55 6.84
CA SER A 199 4.57 1.96 6.02
C SER A 199 4.24 3.15 5.14
N TYR A 200 5.02 4.23 5.33
CA TYR A 200 4.94 5.47 4.54
C TYR A 200 5.96 5.48 3.39
N LEU A 201 6.75 4.42 3.24
CA LEU A 201 8.00 4.47 2.47
C LEU A 201 7.83 4.88 1.00
N ASP A 202 6.72 4.48 0.38
CA ASP A 202 6.49 4.72 -1.05
C ASP A 202 5.71 6.03 -1.33
N CYS A 203 5.14 6.66 -0.31
CA CYS A 203 4.36 7.90 -0.46
C CYS A 203 5.02 9.12 0.20
N MET A 204 5.94 8.93 1.13
CA MET A 204 6.63 10.04 1.79
C MET A 204 7.56 10.78 0.82
N LYS A 205 7.74 12.08 1.06
CA LYS A 205 8.87 12.81 0.51
C LYS A 205 9.92 12.94 1.61
N ASN A 206 11.08 12.34 1.36
CA ASN A 206 12.22 12.40 2.27
C ASN A 206 13.59 12.38 1.55
N THR A 207 13.60 12.53 0.23
CA THR A 207 14.82 12.39 -0.60
C THR A 207 15.90 13.42 -0.28
N SER A 208 15.51 14.58 0.26
CA SER A 208 16.40 15.68 0.68
C SER A 208 16.33 15.91 2.20
N GLY A 209 15.85 14.91 2.97
CA GLY A 209 15.68 14.99 4.42
C GLY A 209 14.36 15.64 4.85
N GLU A 210 13.41 15.83 3.93
CA GLU A 210 12.08 16.29 4.25
C GLU A 210 11.35 15.27 5.15
N GLN A 211 10.49 15.78 6.04
CA GLN A 211 9.58 14.98 6.85
C GLN A 211 8.15 15.25 6.39
N ASP A 212 7.85 14.91 5.14
CA ASP A 212 6.56 15.21 4.49
C ASP A 212 5.81 13.93 4.12
N LEU A 213 4.67 13.73 4.79
CA LEU A 213 3.73 12.62 4.56
C LEU A 213 2.44 13.07 3.85
N SER A 214 2.40 14.29 3.31
CA SER A 214 1.18 14.88 2.71
C SER A 214 0.66 14.14 1.46
N GLU A 215 1.52 13.38 0.78
CA GLU A 215 1.13 12.53 -0.36
C GLU A 215 0.57 11.16 0.06
N CYS A 216 0.70 10.80 1.34
CA CYS A 216 0.20 9.55 1.87
C CYS A 216 -1.30 9.65 2.14
N ALA A 217 -2.09 8.82 1.43
CA ALA A 217 -3.54 8.79 1.59
C ALA A 217 -3.93 8.58 3.06
N GLY A 218 -4.89 9.35 3.56
CA GLY A 218 -5.39 9.27 4.93
C GLY A 218 -4.56 9.98 6.00
N HIS A 219 -3.31 10.36 5.70
CA HIS A 219 -2.43 10.99 6.69
C HIS A 219 -2.96 12.31 7.23
N ASP A 220 -3.76 13.03 6.43
CA ASP A 220 -4.40 14.28 6.78
C ASP A 220 -5.44 14.17 7.91
N GLY A 221 -5.98 12.98 8.14
CA GLY A 221 -6.85 12.67 9.28
C GLY A 221 -6.26 11.63 10.25
N GLY A 222 -4.98 11.33 10.13
CA GLY A 222 -4.30 10.33 10.95
C GLY A 222 -4.57 8.88 10.54
N ILE A 223 -3.67 8.00 10.98
CA ILE A 223 -3.63 6.58 10.60
C ILE A 223 -3.62 5.73 11.86
N GLN A 224 -4.26 4.57 11.82
CA GLN A 224 -4.04 3.54 12.85
C GLN A 224 -3.97 2.12 12.27
N ALA A 225 -3.26 1.26 12.97
CA ALA A 225 -3.24 -0.19 12.79
C ALA A 225 -3.46 -0.87 14.13
N ALA A 226 -4.33 -1.87 14.17
CA ALA A 226 -4.74 -2.54 15.39
C ALA A 226 -4.83 -4.06 15.18
N GLY A 227 -4.42 -4.81 16.20
CA GLY A 227 -4.73 -6.22 16.33
C GLY A 227 -6.00 -6.40 17.18
N GLY A 228 -6.47 -7.65 17.34
CA GLY A 228 -7.52 -7.90 18.33
C GLY A 228 -7.03 -7.67 19.77
N GLU A 229 -7.87 -7.97 20.75
CA GLU A 229 -7.60 -7.76 22.18
C GLU A 229 -6.17 -8.18 22.59
N ASP A 230 -5.51 -7.39 23.45
CA ASP A 230 -4.12 -7.57 23.92
C ASP A 230 -3.01 -7.51 22.86
N CYS A 231 -3.32 -7.17 21.61
CA CYS A 231 -2.31 -6.97 20.57
C CYS A 231 -1.91 -5.48 20.48
N PRO A 232 -0.69 -5.15 20.00
CA PRO A 232 -0.24 -3.77 19.91
C PRO A 232 -1.08 -2.92 18.95
N ASP A 233 -1.34 -1.68 19.33
CA ASP A 233 -1.94 -0.68 18.44
C ASP A 233 -0.88 0.35 18.04
N TYR A 234 -0.92 0.76 16.78
CA TYR A 234 -0.08 1.83 16.24
C TYR A 234 -0.96 2.99 15.80
N GLN A 235 -0.60 4.19 16.21
CA GLN A 235 -1.35 5.40 15.86
C GLN A 235 -0.40 6.50 15.39
N CYS A 236 -0.66 7.02 14.19
CA CYS A 236 0.02 8.17 13.62
C CYS A 236 -0.94 9.35 13.57
N PHE A 237 -0.65 10.38 14.36
CA PHE A 237 -1.49 11.56 14.40
C PHE A 237 -1.54 12.29 13.06
N ALA A 238 -2.69 12.92 12.80
CA ALA A 238 -2.95 13.68 11.60
C ALA A 238 -1.86 14.73 11.34
N ASN A 239 -1.32 14.77 10.13
CA ASN A 239 -0.34 15.76 9.69
C ASN A 239 0.98 15.78 10.52
N ARG A 240 1.36 14.65 11.14
CA ARG A 240 2.60 14.54 11.92
C ARG A 240 3.55 13.46 11.39
N TRP A 241 4.85 13.74 11.44
CA TRP A 241 5.87 12.72 11.23
C TRP A 241 5.73 11.59 12.26
N CYS A 242 5.74 10.33 11.81
CA CYS A 242 5.36 9.17 12.61
C CYS A 242 6.47 8.11 12.68
N ASP A 243 7.67 8.51 13.07
CA ASP A 243 8.86 7.65 13.08
C ASP A 243 8.91 6.62 14.23
N GLN A 244 8.01 6.72 15.22
CA GLN A 244 7.95 5.77 16.33
C GLN A 244 6.93 4.64 16.12
N GLN A 245 5.94 4.85 15.25
CA GLN A 245 4.78 3.96 15.09
C GLN A 245 4.60 3.47 13.65
N ALA A 246 5.44 3.92 12.72
CA ALA A 246 5.40 3.53 11.31
C ALA A 246 6.80 3.52 10.67
N TYR A 247 6.94 2.78 9.59
CA TYR A 247 8.13 2.80 8.75
C TYR A 247 8.18 4.09 7.91
N VAL A 248 9.06 4.99 8.32
CA VAL A 248 9.51 6.15 7.54
C VAL A 248 10.99 6.05 7.15
N VAL A 249 11.65 4.97 7.55
CA VAL A 249 12.99 4.54 7.14
C VAL A 249 12.94 3.04 6.88
N ALA A 250 13.46 2.59 5.75
CA ALA A 250 13.47 1.17 5.39
C ALA A 250 14.14 0.33 6.49
N GLU A 251 13.57 -0.84 6.79
CA GLU A 251 14.07 -1.77 7.83
C GLU A 251 14.22 -1.12 9.22
N PHE A 252 13.52 -0.01 9.46
CA PHE A 252 13.69 0.81 10.66
C PHE A 252 15.15 1.26 10.89
N GLY A 253 15.94 1.35 9.81
CA GLY A 253 17.37 1.60 9.88
C GLY A 253 18.16 0.51 10.61
N TYR A 254 17.64 -0.73 10.61
CA TYR A 254 18.18 -1.89 11.34
C TYR A 254 18.28 -1.68 12.85
N LYS A 255 17.48 -0.77 13.41
CA LYS A 255 17.41 -0.53 14.85
C LYS A 255 16.45 -1.51 15.51
N SER A 256 16.66 -1.78 16.80
CA SER A 256 15.69 -2.50 17.62
C SER A 256 14.41 -1.70 17.81
N GLY A 257 13.28 -2.38 18.02
CA GLY A 257 12.00 -1.71 18.30
C GLY A 257 11.28 -1.23 17.05
N ALA A 258 11.46 -1.92 15.92
CA ALA A 258 10.69 -1.66 14.72
C ALA A 258 9.17 -1.74 15.01
N PRO A 259 8.34 -0.88 14.39
CA PRO A 259 6.92 -0.75 14.68
C PRO A 259 6.11 -1.89 14.02
N VAL A 260 6.43 -3.13 14.39
CA VAL A 260 5.76 -4.34 13.88
C VAL A 260 4.94 -4.96 14.98
N GLY A 261 3.62 -4.96 14.78
CA GLY A 261 2.67 -5.62 15.66
C GLY A 261 2.71 -7.13 15.46
N GLY A 262 2.39 -7.86 16.52
CA GLY A 262 2.21 -9.31 16.48
C GLY A 262 0.88 -9.66 17.13
N CYS A 263 0.09 -10.49 16.47
CA CYS A 263 -1.18 -10.97 16.99
C CYS A 263 -1.46 -12.40 16.50
N THR A 264 -2.56 -12.99 16.96
CA THR A 264 -3.03 -14.28 16.43
C THR A 264 -3.96 -14.05 15.24
N VAL A 265 -3.87 -14.87 14.20
CA VAL A 265 -4.76 -14.82 13.02
C VAL A 265 -6.24 -14.83 13.42
N GLN A 266 -6.61 -15.59 14.46
CA GLN A 266 -7.99 -15.68 14.95
C GLN A 266 -8.53 -14.36 15.50
N LYS A 267 -7.66 -13.45 15.96
CA LYS A 267 -8.04 -12.15 16.49
C LYS A 267 -8.29 -11.11 15.39
N GLY A 268 -7.78 -11.33 14.17
CA GLY A 268 -7.88 -10.37 13.08
C GLY A 268 -6.93 -9.19 13.22
N ILE A 269 -6.85 -8.40 12.14
CA ILE A 269 -6.14 -7.11 12.10
C ILE A 269 -7.00 -6.06 11.39
N ALA A 270 -6.81 -4.79 11.75
CA ALA A 270 -7.53 -3.70 11.15
C ALA A 270 -6.64 -2.47 10.93
N PHE A 271 -6.83 -1.82 9.80
CA PHE A 271 -6.15 -0.60 9.40
C PHE A 271 -7.19 0.50 9.15
N GLU A 272 -6.83 1.75 9.41
CA GLU A 272 -7.73 2.87 9.16
C GLU A 272 -7.02 4.09 8.61
N LEU A 273 -7.66 4.70 7.60
CA LEU A 273 -7.34 6.01 7.07
C LEU A 273 -8.23 7.08 7.73
N CYS A 274 -7.67 8.26 7.97
CA CYS A 274 -8.35 9.40 8.59
C CYS A 274 -9.04 9.07 9.93
N ALA A 275 -8.32 8.38 10.81
CA ALA A 275 -8.83 7.86 12.09
C ALA A 275 -9.44 8.94 13.01
N SER A 276 -8.95 10.20 12.94
CA SER A 276 -9.52 11.32 13.70
C SER A 276 -10.99 11.58 13.40
N ASN A 277 -11.47 11.21 12.21
CA ASN A 277 -12.84 11.47 11.79
C ASN A 277 -13.86 10.56 12.49
N ARG A 278 -13.41 9.49 13.16
CA ARG A 278 -14.25 8.60 13.95
C ARG A 278 -14.28 8.97 15.43
N ALA A 279 -13.34 9.81 15.87
CA ALA A 279 -13.23 10.27 17.25
C ALA A 279 -14.11 11.50 17.55
N ASN A 280 -14.66 12.13 16.50
CA ASN A 280 -15.46 13.36 16.58
C ASN A 280 -16.94 13.09 16.29
#